data_AF-I4MVQ1-F1
#
_entry.id   AF-I4MVQ1-F1
#
_cell.length_a   1.000
_cell.length_b   1.000
_cell.length_c   1.000
_cell.angle_alpha   90.00
_cell.angle_beta   90.00
_cell.angle_gamma   90.00
#
_symmetry.space_group_name_H-M   'P 1'
#
loop_
_entity.id
_entity.type
_entity.pdbx_description
1 polymer ?
#
loop_
_entity_poly.entity_id
_entity_poly.type
_entity_poly.pdbx_seq_one_letter_code
_entity_poly.pdbx_strand_id
1 'polypeptide(L)'
;MELRPDLMPPMLDESLVARLTNLSEQIDCGHPDRTREQLAAFNRETMTEFEFIDFQGIYGGQTHDTWVRKVLATPYEQRVTDVTKQELIELARRVMECDGAEHDIDFWLHMLEINIPNERVSDLIFWPDEYFDEADYPEGLSPEQVIEIALNDREVVL
;
A
#
# COMPACT_ATOMS: atom_id res chain seq x y z
N MET A 1 1.32 -19.47 -4.32
CA MET A 1 1.48 -20.21 -3.04
C MET A 1 0.66 -19.51 -1.96
N GLU A 2 0.46 -20.11 -0.79
CA GLU A 2 -0.18 -19.37 0.33
C GLU A 2 0.86 -18.54 1.09
N LEU A 3 0.58 -17.25 1.27
CA LEU A 3 1.40 -16.36 2.11
C LEU A 3 1.12 -16.61 3.59
N ARG A 4 2.15 -16.44 4.42
CA ARG A 4 1.98 -16.44 5.88
C ARG A 4 1.16 -15.22 6.34
N PRO A 5 0.47 -15.30 7.49
CA PRO A 5 -0.39 -14.21 7.98
C PRO A 5 0.29 -12.84 8.09
N ASP A 6 1.58 -12.80 8.42
CA ASP A 6 2.33 -11.54 8.56
C ASP A 6 2.56 -10.80 7.21
N LEU A 7 2.30 -11.46 6.08
CA LEU A 7 2.37 -10.89 4.72
C LEU A 7 0.98 -10.70 4.10
N MET A 8 -0.09 -10.84 4.90
CA MET A 8 -1.47 -10.65 4.47
C MET A 8 -2.03 -9.35 5.06
N PRO A 9 -2.92 -8.65 4.34
CA PRO A 9 -3.69 -7.56 4.91
C PRO A 9 -4.39 -8.01 6.20
N PRO A 10 -4.47 -7.15 7.23
CA PRO A 10 -5.11 -7.50 8.48
C PRO A 10 -6.62 -7.68 8.28
N MET A 11 -7.23 -8.57 9.07
CA MET A 11 -8.68 -8.65 9.15
C MET A 11 -9.20 -7.45 9.96
N LEU A 12 -9.90 -6.53 9.29
CA LEU A 12 -10.40 -5.30 9.89
C LEU A 12 -11.78 -5.49 10.53
N ASP A 13 -12.07 -4.69 11.56
CA ASP A 13 -13.43 -4.58 12.09
C ASP A 13 -14.29 -3.73 11.15
N GLU A 14 -15.19 -4.39 10.41
CA GLU A 14 -16.06 -3.73 9.43
C GLU A 14 -16.97 -2.64 10.02
N SER A 15 -17.31 -2.73 11.32
CA SER A 15 -18.07 -1.66 11.98
C SER A 15 -17.21 -0.43 12.28
N LEU A 16 -15.92 -0.64 12.54
CA LEU A 16 -14.94 0.44 12.65
C LEU A 16 -14.67 1.07 11.29
N VAL A 17 -14.43 0.26 10.25
CA VAL A 17 -14.24 0.73 8.86
C VAL A 17 -15.42 1.61 8.45
N ALA A 18 -16.66 1.10 8.52
CA ALA A 18 -17.83 1.86 8.10
C ALA A 18 -17.99 3.21 8.84
N ARG A 19 -17.68 3.24 10.13
CA ARG A 19 -17.76 4.45 10.95
C ARG A 19 -16.67 5.47 10.57
N LEU A 20 -15.44 5.02 10.40
CA LEU A 20 -14.32 5.87 9.98
C LEU A 20 -14.51 6.37 8.54
N THR A 21 -15.04 5.55 7.63
CA THR A 21 -15.41 5.95 6.26
C THR A 21 -16.38 7.13 6.32
N ASN A 22 -17.45 7.01 7.11
CA ASN A 22 -18.41 8.11 7.24
C ASN A 22 -17.82 9.38 7.88
N LEU A 23 -16.91 9.24 8.85
CA LEU A 23 -16.18 10.38 9.40
C LEU A 23 -15.30 11.04 8.32
N SER A 24 -14.56 10.26 7.55
CA SER A 24 -13.68 10.77 6.49
C SER A 24 -14.45 11.50 5.39
N GLU A 25 -15.62 10.99 4.97
CA GLU A 25 -16.53 11.67 4.04
C GLU A 25 -17.01 13.02 4.60
N GLN A 26 -17.42 13.06 5.87
CA GLN A 26 -17.85 14.30 6.53
C GLN A 26 -16.73 15.34 6.61
N ILE A 27 -15.49 14.90 6.83
CA ILE A 27 -14.32 15.78 6.93
C ILE A 27 -13.96 16.31 5.53
N ASP A 28 -13.79 15.43 4.54
CA ASP A 28 -13.38 15.77 3.17
C ASP A 28 -14.36 16.77 2.51
N CYS A 29 -15.67 16.50 2.61
CA CYS A 29 -16.71 17.37 2.05
C CYS A 29 -17.13 18.54 2.97
N GLY A 30 -16.52 18.67 4.14
CA GLY A 30 -16.92 19.63 5.17
C GLY A 30 -16.09 20.91 5.18
N HIS A 31 -16.40 21.81 6.13
CA HIS A 31 -15.58 22.99 6.40
C HIS A 31 -14.73 22.72 7.65
N PRO A 32 -13.45 23.11 7.70
CA PRO A 32 -12.54 22.77 8.81
C PRO A 32 -13.06 23.16 10.19
N ASP A 33 -13.71 24.32 10.31
CA ASP A 33 -14.31 24.75 11.59
C ASP A 33 -15.50 23.92 12.05
N ARG A 34 -16.16 23.21 11.14
CA ARG A 34 -17.37 22.41 11.42
C ARG A 34 -17.08 20.92 11.61
N THR A 35 -15.90 20.46 11.19
CA THR A 35 -15.51 19.04 11.21
C THR A 35 -14.46 18.72 12.28
N ARG A 36 -14.14 19.66 13.17
CA ARG A 36 -13.10 19.49 14.20
C ARG A 36 -13.36 18.28 15.11
N GLU A 37 -14.62 18.03 15.47
CA GLU A 37 -14.97 16.90 16.32
C GLU A 37 -14.84 15.57 15.59
N GLN A 38 -15.23 15.53 14.31
CA GLN A 38 -15.08 14.36 13.44
C GLN A 38 -13.60 14.02 13.24
N LEU A 39 -12.76 15.03 12.97
CA LEU A 39 -11.32 14.86 12.84
C LEU A 39 -10.70 14.32 14.14
N ALA A 40 -11.06 14.92 15.28
CA ALA A 40 -10.58 14.45 16.57
C ALA A 40 -11.07 13.03 16.92
N ALA A 41 -12.28 12.66 16.49
CA ALA A 41 -12.80 11.31 16.65
C ALA A 41 -12.05 10.31 15.76
N PHE A 42 -11.84 10.65 14.49
CA PHE A 42 -11.08 9.84 13.53
C PHE A 42 -9.69 9.54 14.09
N ASN A 43 -8.91 10.58 14.39
CA ASN A 43 -7.54 10.46 14.90
C ASN A 43 -7.44 9.65 16.19
N ARG A 44 -8.40 9.79 17.10
CA ARG A 44 -8.42 8.99 18.33
C ARG A 44 -8.63 7.50 18.07
N GLU A 45 -9.48 7.16 17.10
CA GLU A 45 -9.79 5.77 16.77
C GLU A 45 -8.71 5.11 15.92
N THR A 46 -8.03 5.86 15.06
CA THR A 46 -6.92 5.38 14.21
C THR A 46 -5.55 5.56 14.86
N MET A 47 -5.46 6.23 16.01
CA MET A 47 -4.21 6.63 16.68
C MET A 47 -3.27 7.42 15.75
N THR A 48 -3.85 8.32 14.95
CA THR A 48 -3.12 9.18 13.99
C THR A 48 -3.18 10.64 14.41
N GLU A 49 -2.42 11.50 13.73
CA GLU A 49 -2.40 12.95 13.95
C GLU A 49 -2.74 13.71 12.66
N PHE A 50 -3.65 13.19 11.84
CA PHE A 50 -4.05 13.83 10.59
C PHE A 50 -4.64 15.22 10.84
N GLU A 51 -4.36 16.12 9.91
CA GLU A 51 -4.96 17.43 9.80
C GLU A 51 -6.12 17.41 8.78
N PHE A 52 -6.94 18.46 8.78
CA PHE A 52 -8.04 18.57 7.82
C PHE A 52 -7.59 18.42 6.36
N ILE A 53 -6.39 18.93 6.04
CA ILE A 53 -5.82 18.90 4.70
C ILE A 53 -5.53 17.47 4.21
N ASP A 54 -5.23 16.53 5.11
CA ASP A 54 -4.92 15.13 4.75
C ASP A 54 -6.13 14.38 4.20
N PHE A 55 -7.34 14.89 4.48
CA PHE A 55 -8.58 14.34 3.95
C PHE A 55 -8.92 14.90 2.57
N GLN A 56 -8.29 16.01 2.16
CA GLN A 56 -8.65 16.70 0.93
C GLN A 56 -8.13 15.97 -0.29
N GLY A 57 -9.03 15.67 -1.22
CA GLY A 57 -8.68 15.00 -2.48
C GLY A 57 -8.74 13.49 -2.42
N ILE A 58 -9.16 12.90 -1.28
CA ILE A 58 -9.47 11.45 -1.20
C ILE A 58 -10.40 11.07 -2.34
N TYR A 59 -11.56 11.74 -2.46
CA TYR A 59 -12.55 11.45 -3.50
C TYR A 59 -12.03 11.59 -4.95
N GLY A 60 -10.97 12.37 -5.15
CA GLY A 60 -10.35 12.53 -6.47
C GLY A 60 -9.41 11.39 -6.86
N GLY A 61 -8.91 10.63 -5.89
CA GLY A 61 -7.94 9.54 -6.11
C GLY A 61 -8.48 8.14 -5.82
N GLN A 62 -9.32 7.98 -4.79
CA GLN A 62 -9.82 6.69 -4.32
C GLN A 62 -11.13 6.86 -3.52
N THR A 63 -11.73 5.75 -3.09
CA THR A 63 -12.89 5.83 -2.18
C THR A 63 -12.44 6.08 -0.74
N HIS A 64 -13.30 6.71 0.07
CA HIS A 64 -13.08 6.86 1.51
C HIS A 64 -12.92 5.51 2.22
N ASP A 65 -13.63 4.47 1.78
CA ASP A 65 -13.49 3.11 2.31
C ASP A 65 -12.09 2.54 2.04
N THR A 66 -11.61 2.62 0.79
CA THR A 66 -10.25 2.22 0.41
C THR A 66 -9.21 2.96 1.28
N TRP A 67 -9.33 4.29 1.38
CA TRP A 67 -8.38 5.11 2.15
C TRP A 67 -8.37 4.73 3.63
N VAL A 68 -9.54 4.54 4.25
CA VAL A 68 -9.65 4.12 5.66
C VAL A 68 -9.03 2.75 5.89
N ARG A 69 -9.25 1.78 4.99
CA ARG A 69 -8.64 0.45 5.11
C ARG A 69 -7.12 0.52 5.04
N LYS A 70 -6.56 1.37 4.17
CA LYS A 70 -5.12 1.64 4.12
C LYS A 70 -4.61 2.23 5.44
N VAL A 71 -5.27 3.25 5.97
CA VAL A 71 -4.92 3.86 7.28
C VAL A 71 -4.90 2.81 8.40
N LEU A 72 -5.90 1.93 8.45
CA LEU A 72 -5.99 0.88 9.46
C LEU A 72 -4.97 -0.26 9.24
N ALA A 73 -4.51 -0.45 8.01
CA ALA A 73 -3.52 -1.46 7.65
C ALA A 73 -2.08 -1.00 7.88
N THR A 74 -1.80 0.32 7.85
CA THR A 74 -0.46 0.90 8.02
C THR A 74 0.33 0.34 9.21
N PRO A 75 -0.24 0.13 10.42
CA PRO A 75 0.51 -0.46 11.54
C PRO A 75 1.02 -1.89 11.30
N TYR A 76 0.48 -2.59 10.30
CA TYR A 76 0.85 -3.97 9.92
C TYR A 76 1.85 -4.00 8.76
N GLU A 77 2.10 -2.87 8.10
CA GLU A 77 3.08 -2.71 7.02
C GLU A 77 4.49 -2.62 7.63
N GLN A 78 5.05 -3.78 7.98
CA GLN A 78 6.34 -3.87 8.66
C GLN A 78 7.27 -4.89 8.02
N ARG A 79 8.57 -4.69 8.22
CA ARG A 79 9.57 -5.65 7.76
C ARG A 79 9.38 -6.97 8.50
N VAL A 80 9.30 -8.06 7.75
CA VAL A 80 9.19 -9.42 8.29
C VAL A 80 10.53 -10.12 8.13
N THR A 81 10.98 -10.82 9.17
CA THR A 81 12.24 -11.57 9.10
C THR A 81 12.08 -12.82 8.24
N ASP A 82 13.16 -13.24 7.61
CA ASP A 82 13.26 -14.49 6.86
C ASP A 82 12.19 -14.65 5.76
N VAL A 83 11.77 -13.56 5.12
CA VAL A 83 10.90 -13.62 3.93
C VAL A 83 11.63 -14.39 2.83
N THR A 84 10.98 -15.43 2.32
CA THR A 84 11.54 -16.27 1.27
C THR A 84 11.36 -15.61 -0.10
N LYS A 85 12.23 -15.96 -1.05
CA LYS A 85 12.07 -15.54 -2.45
C LYS A 85 10.69 -15.90 -3.01
N GLN A 86 10.14 -17.06 -2.64
CA GLN A 86 8.83 -17.51 -3.11
C GLN A 86 7.68 -16.64 -2.56
N GLU A 87 7.77 -16.18 -1.31
CA GLU A 87 6.81 -15.23 -0.75
C GLU A 87 6.90 -13.86 -1.43
N LEU A 88 8.11 -13.37 -1.73
CA LEU A 88 8.27 -12.13 -2.51
C LEU A 88 7.65 -12.25 -3.90
N ILE A 89 7.84 -13.39 -4.58
CA ILE A 89 7.22 -13.67 -5.89
C ILE A 89 5.70 -13.65 -5.79
N GLU A 90 5.14 -14.24 -4.74
CA GLU A 90 3.69 -14.26 -4.53
C GLU A 90 3.14 -12.86 -4.22
N LEU A 91 3.85 -12.01 -3.46
CA LEU A 91 3.49 -10.60 -3.29
C LEU A 91 3.48 -9.87 -4.64
N ALA A 92 4.57 -9.97 -5.42
CA ALA A 92 4.67 -9.36 -6.74
C ALA A 92 3.55 -9.85 -7.67
N ARG A 93 3.24 -11.16 -7.69
CA ARG A 93 2.15 -11.72 -8.50
C ARG A 93 0.83 -11.04 -8.16
N ARG A 94 0.47 -10.93 -6.87
CA ARG A 94 -0.81 -10.34 -6.46
C ARG A 94 -0.93 -8.88 -6.85
N VAL A 95 0.17 -8.12 -6.76
CA VAL A 95 0.23 -6.73 -7.22
C VAL A 95 0.05 -6.67 -8.74
N MET A 96 0.84 -7.43 -9.50
CA MET A 96 0.86 -7.41 -10.97
C MET A 96 -0.44 -7.93 -11.61
N GLU A 97 -1.12 -8.87 -10.95
CA GLU A 97 -2.39 -9.44 -11.43
C GLU A 97 -3.62 -8.71 -10.86
N CYS A 98 -3.43 -7.67 -10.03
CA CYS A 98 -4.50 -6.97 -9.31
C CYS A 98 -5.43 -7.93 -8.54
N ASP A 99 -4.83 -8.88 -7.81
CA ASP A 99 -5.53 -10.01 -7.16
C ASP A 99 -6.17 -9.62 -5.83
N GLY A 100 -7.11 -8.68 -5.84
CA GLY A 100 -7.81 -8.24 -4.63
C GLY A 100 -8.52 -6.90 -4.78
N ALA A 101 -8.93 -6.35 -3.65
CA ALA A 101 -9.36 -4.95 -3.60
C ALA A 101 -8.14 -4.02 -3.67
N GLU A 102 -8.35 -2.78 -4.07
CA GLU A 102 -7.29 -1.77 -4.22
C GLU A 102 -6.40 -1.62 -2.97
N HIS A 103 -7.00 -1.60 -1.77
CA HIS A 103 -6.26 -1.50 -0.52
C HIS A 103 -5.44 -2.76 -0.19
N ASP A 104 -5.84 -3.94 -0.67
CA ASP A 104 -5.05 -5.17 -0.51
C ASP A 104 -3.82 -5.15 -1.44
N ILE A 105 -4.03 -4.67 -2.67
CA ILE A 105 -2.96 -4.50 -3.67
C ILE A 105 -1.91 -3.52 -3.15
N ASP A 106 -2.34 -2.37 -2.61
CA ASP A 106 -1.45 -1.39 -2.00
C ASP A 106 -0.68 -1.97 -0.80
N PHE A 107 -1.36 -2.74 0.05
CA PHE A 107 -0.71 -3.40 1.18
C PHE A 107 0.40 -4.36 0.70
N TRP A 108 0.12 -5.19 -0.32
CA TRP A 108 1.13 -6.11 -0.85
C TRP A 108 2.29 -5.38 -1.54
N LEU A 109 2.02 -4.25 -2.21
CA LEU A 109 3.06 -3.41 -2.79
C LEU A 109 3.98 -2.83 -1.71
N HIS A 110 3.42 -2.20 -0.66
CA HIS A 110 4.23 -1.67 0.45
C HIS A 110 4.99 -2.78 1.18
N MET A 111 4.37 -3.94 1.39
CA MET A 111 5.06 -5.09 1.98
C MET A 111 6.21 -5.58 1.09
N LEU A 112 6.06 -5.55 -0.23
CA LEU A 112 7.14 -5.87 -1.15
C LEU A 112 8.28 -4.84 -1.03
N GLU A 113 7.97 -3.55 -1.08
CA GLU A 113 8.93 -2.44 -0.96
C GLU A 113 9.74 -2.50 0.34
N ILE A 114 9.10 -2.75 1.50
CA ILE A 114 9.76 -2.79 2.81
C ILE A 114 10.67 -4.03 2.97
N ASN A 115 10.37 -5.12 2.25
CA ASN A 115 11.04 -6.41 2.43
C ASN A 115 12.06 -6.76 1.33
N ILE A 116 12.16 -5.98 0.25
CA ILE A 116 13.15 -6.17 -0.81
C ILE A 116 14.25 -5.10 -0.75
N PRO A 117 15.53 -5.41 -1.02
CA PRO A 117 16.62 -4.43 -1.05
C PRO A 117 16.65 -3.67 -2.39
N ASN A 118 15.51 -3.14 -2.83
CA ASN A 118 15.37 -2.36 -4.06
C ASN A 118 14.35 -1.23 -3.83
N GLU A 119 14.84 0.00 -3.74
CA GLU A 119 14.01 1.19 -3.48
C GLU A 119 13.07 1.54 -4.65
N ARG A 120 13.31 0.97 -5.83
CA ARG A 120 12.58 1.23 -7.08
C ARG A 120 11.79 0.01 -7.57
N VAL A 121 11.46 -0.95 -6.70
CA VAL A 121 10.70 -2.16 -7.10
C VAL A 121 9.32 -1.82 -7.66
N SER A 122 8.70 -0.72 -7.21
CA SER A 122 7.44 -0.21 -7.76
C SER A 122 7.60 0.26 -9.21
N ASP A 123 8.66 1.03 -9.50
CA ASP A 123 9.01 1.43 -10.87
C ASP A 123 9.22 0.21 -11.76
N LEU A 124 9.93 -0.81 -11.27
CA LEU A 124 10.14 -2.05 -12.01
C LEU A 124 8.83 -2.76 -12.40
N ILE A 125 7.77 -2.62 -11.59
CA ILE A 125 6.45 -3.21 -11.85
C ILE A 125 5.62 -2.33 -12.81
N PHE A 126 5.54 -1.02 -12.57
CA PHE A 126 4.59 -0.13 -13.26
C PHE A 126 5.19 0.66 -14.42
N TRP A 127 6.49 0.97 -14.36
CA TRP A 127 7.24 1.76 -15.32
C TRP A 127 8.60 1.11 -15.64
N PRO A 128 8.61 -0.14 -16.15
CA PRO A 128 9.87 -0.85 -16.41
C PRO A 128 10.77 -0.10 -17.41
N ASP A 129 10.21 0.67 -18.33
CA ASP A 129 10.95 1.57 -19.22
C ASP A 129 11.75 2.64 -18.46
N GLU A 130 11.13 3.26 -17.45
CA GLU A 130 11.80 4.22 -16.57
C GLU A 130 12.76 3.55 -15.58
N TYR A 131 12.50 2.30 -15.19
CA TYR A 131 13.39 1.54 -14.33
C TYR A 131 14.72 1.21 -15.03
N PHE A 132 14.67 0.78 -16.29
CA PHE A 132 15.87 0.38 -17.05
C PHE A 132 16.62 1.54 -17.72
N ASP A 133 16.09 2.77 -17.72
CA ASP A 133 16.64 3.91 -18.48
C ASP A 133 16.91 3.58 -19.98
N GLU A 134 16.22 2.57 -20.52
CA GLU A 134 16.48 1.98 -21.83
C GLU A 134 15.20 1.86 -22.66
N ALA A 135 15.30 2.23 -23.94
CA ALA A 135 14.18 2.16 -24.88
C ALA A 135 13.84 0.71 -25.32
N ASP A 136 14.69 -0.26 -25.02
CA ASP A 136 14.57 -1.68 -25.41
C ASP A 136 14.67 -2.57 -24.16
N TYR A 137 13.68 -2.44 -23.28
CA TYR A 137 13.57 -3.23 -22.05
C TYR A 137 12.71 -4.49 -22.28
N PRO A 138 12.78 -5.50 -21.39
CA PRO A 138 11.93 -6.67 -21.51
C PRO A 138 10.47 -6.30 -21.21
N GLU A 139 9.62 -6.25 -22.23
CA GLU A 139 8.17 -6.12 -22.03
C GLU A 139 7.60 -7.36 -21.30
N GLY A 140 6.65 -7.14 -20.39
CA GLY A 140 5.89 -8.22 -19.77
C GLY A 140 6.71 -9.12 -18.84
N LEU A 141 7.48 -8.51 -17.94
CA LEU A 141 8.19 -9.24 -16.88
C LEU A 141 7.21 -10.13 -16.09
N SER A 142 7.61 -11.36 -15.79
CA SER A 142 6.89 -12.20 -14.84
C SER A 142 7.21 -11.78 -13.40
N PRO A 143 6.35 -12.12 -12.41
CA PRO A 143 6.65 -11.88 -11.00
C PRO A 143 8.01 -12.46 -10.57
N GLU A 144 8.38 -13.64 -11.08
CA GLU A 144 9.69 -14.24 -10.85
C GLU A 144 10.83 -13.37 -11.38
N GLN A 145 10.69 -12.82 -12.60
CA GLN A 145 11.70 -11.96 -13.20
C GLN A 145 11.83 -10.64 -12.44
N VAL A 146 10.71 -10.01 -12.05
CA VAL A 146 10.70 -8.79 -11.22
C VAL A 146 11.49 -9.03 -9.93
N ILE A 147 11.19 -10.12 -9.20
CA ILE A 147 11.89 -10.42 -7.95
C ILE A 147 13.35 -10.81 -8.17
N GLU A 148 13.66 -11.52 -9.26
CA GLU A 148 15.05 -11.82 -9.60
C GLU A 148 15.87 -10.58 -9.91
N ILE A 149 15.32 -9.64 -10.68
CA ILE A 149 15.98 -8.37 -10.97
C ILE A 149 16.13 -7.59 -9.67
N ALA A 150 15.04 -7.41 -8.91
CA ALA A 150 15.06 -6.59 -7.71
C ALA A 150 16.00 -7.13 -6.60
N LEU A 151 16.14 -8.45 -6.45
CA LEU A 151 17.10 -9.04 -5.51
C LEU A 151 18.56 -8.97 -5.99
N ASN A 152 18.78 -8.86 -7.29
CA ASN A 152 20.11 -8.74 -7.89
C ASN A 152 20.52 -7.30 -8.17
N ASP A 153 19.58 -6.36 -8.04
CA ASP A 153 19.85 -4.94 -8.20
C ASP A 153 20.84 -4.50 -7.12
N ARG A 154 22.00 -4.05 -7.59
CA ARG A 154 23.17 -3.72 -6.76
C ARG A 154 23.42 -2.22 -6.80
N GLU A 155 22.38 -1.41 -6.85
CA GLU A 155 22.51 0.01 -6.48
C GLU A 155 22.66 0.15 -4.95
N VAL A 156 23.90 -0.10 -4.52
CA VAL A 156 24.67 0.58 -3.48
C VAL A 156 23.91 1.56 -2.58
N VAL A 157 23.78 1.23 -1.28
CA VAL A 157 24.40 2.06 -0.21
C VAL A 157 24.98 1.15 0.89
N LEU A 158 26.22 1.51 1.27
CA LEU A 158 27.04 1.03 2.39
C LEU A 158 26.46 1.35 3.77
#